data_AF-A0AA39MRS2-F1
#
_entry.id   AF-A0AA39MRS2-F1
#
_cell.length_a   1.000
_cell.length_b   1.000
_cell.length_c   1.000
_cell.angle_alpha   90.00
_cell.angle_beta   90.00
_cell.angle_gamma   90.00
#
_symmetry.space_group_name_H-M   'P 1'
#
loop_
_entity.id
_entity.type
_entity.pdbx_description
1 polymer ?
#
loop_
_entity_poly.entity_id
_entity_poly.type
_entity_poly.pdbx_seq_one_letter_code
_entity_poly.pdbx_strand_id
1 'polypeptide(L)'
;MSLFEMGMFCTYSLQNGTLWGNISQSMSLKSTTSKLLSAPLISSKAQRFSWSFEGMDIVWYRHHYDPQPFKVTHPTWERLIDEREIEITEWIYDMNRRGRWNNTDVEIWYGHEDRYLRFVQRTIVSLDALRQRNLDLHFKVLGHLVRDDEVVGIVMEPKGGRYVEFRDRALAYNIFQELQKDNLLIGFPQFSFSNMKISDGKVHFETRTLQLLRDLSYEHDPERLAHTRKNHWDSLDPMMDILESLMRVRNQNP
;
A
#
# COMPACT_ATOMS: atom_id res chain seq x y z
N MET A 1 -28.89 -44.25 -6.27
CA MET A 1 -27.46 -44.01 -6.56
C MET A 1 -27.34 -42.57 -7.01
N SER A 2 -26.96 -41.66 -6.11
CA SER A 2 -26.80 -40.24 -6.40
C SER A 2 -25.37 -39.96 -6.86
N LEU A 3 -25.22 -39.35 -8.04
CA LEU A 3 -23.99 -38.69 -8.46
C LEU A 3 -23.68 -37.53 -7.52
N PHE A 4 -22.43 -37.43 -7.07
CA PHE A 4 -21.88 -36.18 -6.53
C PHE A 4 -21.09 -35.53 -7.67
N GLU A 5 -21.59 -34.42 -8.19
CA GLU A 5 -20.81 -33.48 -9.00
C GLU A 5 -20.02 -32.56 -8.05
N MET A 6 -18.69 -32.62 -8.13
CA MET A 6 -17.82 -31.59 -7.57
C MET A 6 -17.53 -30.57 -8.68
N GLY A 7 -18.18 -29.40 -8.61
CA GLY A 7 -17.83 -28.26 -9.44
C GLY A 7 -16.57 -27.59 -8.90
N MET A 8 -15.45 -27.72 -9.60
CA MET A 8 -14.27 -26.87 -9.43
C MET A 8 -14.51 -25.57 -10.19
N PHE A 9 -14.52 -24.43 -9.49
CA PHE A 9 -14.44 -23.12 -10.13
C PHE A 9 -12.99 -22.65 -10.07
N CYS A 10 -12.33 -22.61 -11.22
CA CYS A 10 -11.01 -22.02 -11.36
C CYS A 10 -11.12 -20.75 -12.20
N THR A 11 -10.65 -19.63 -11.66
CA THR A 11 -10.31 -18.46 -12.47
C THR A 11 -8.81 -18.48 -12.72
N TYR A 12 -8.42 -18.44 -13.99
CA TYR A 12 -7.02 -18.42 -14.40
C TYR A 12 -6.67 -17.05 -14.98
N SER A 13 -5.49 -16.53 -14.64
CA SER A 13 -4.86 -15.45 -15.40
C SER A 13 -3.45 -15.88 -15.82
N LEU A 14 -3.08 -15.50 -17.03
CA LEU A 14 -1.77 -15.82 -17.60
C LEU A 14 -0.93 -14.55 -17.56
N GLN A 15 0.18 -14.59 -16.83
CA GLN A 15 1.12 -13.48 -16.76
C GLN A 15 2.54 -14.02 -16.92
N ASN A 16 3.29 -13.50 -17.90
CA ASN A 16 4.67 -13.90 -18.22
C ASN A 16 4.84 -15.43 -18.39
N GLY A 17 3.93 -16.07 -19.12
CA GLY A 17 3.98 -17.52 -19.40
C GLY A 17 3.69 -18.40 -18.19
N THR A 18 3.32 -17.82 -17.03
CA THR A 18 2.96 -18.55 -15.82
C THR A 18 1.46 -18.47 -15.59
N LEU A 19 0.82 -19.61 -15.34
CA LEU A 19 -0.62 -19.72 -15.07
C LEU A 19 -0.86 -19.48 -13.58
N TRP A 20 -1.59 -18.42 -13.24
CA TRP A 20 -2.02 -18.11 -11.89
C TRP A 20 -3.48 -18.53 -11.72
N GLY A 21 -3.78 -19.34 -10.71
CA GLY A 21 -5.16 -19.77 -10.42
C GLY A 21 -5.46 -19.68 -8.93
N ASN A 22 -6.66 -19.20 -8.59
CA ASN A 22 -7.21 -19.34 -7.25
C ASN A 22 -8.18 -20.52 -7.23
N ILE A 23 -7.94 -21.48 -6.34
CA ILE A 23 -8.84 -22.60 -6.10
C ILE A 23 -9.26 -22.56 -4.65
N SER A 24 -10.56 -22.50 -4.39
CA SER A 24 -11.13 -22.73 -3.07
C SER A 24 -11.87 -24.07 -3.09
N GLN A 25 -11.33 -25.09 -2.40
CA GLN A 25 -12.11 -26.26 -2.00
C GLN A 25 -11.54 -26.92 -0.74
N SER A 26 -12.43 -27.26 0.18
CA SER A 26 -12.16 -28.07 1.37
C SER A 26 -12.42 -29.54 1.05
N MET A 27 -11.46 -30.46 1.27
CA MET A 27 -11.74 -31.82 1.75
C MET A 27 -10.49 -32.66 2.10
N SER A 28 -10.78 -33.73 2.85
CA SER A 28 -9.95 -34.63 3.65
C SER A 28 -9.03 -35.59 2.86
N LEU A 29 -7.85 -35.86 3.43
CA LEU A 29 -6.77 -36.69 2.88
C LEU A 29 -7.03 -38.20 3.03
N LYS A 30 -6.84 -38.97 1.94
CA LYS A 30 -6.32 -40.34 1.99
C LYS A 30 -5.04 -40.44 1.18
N SER A 31 -4.04 -41.06 1.79
CA SER A 31 -2.62 -40.97 1.46
C SER A 31 -2.22 -41.74 0.22
N THR A 32 -1.32 -41.16 -0.57
CA THR A 32 -0.31 -41.93 -1.31
C THR A 32 1.02 -41.17 -1.25
N THR A 33 2.08 -41.92 -1.01
CA THR A 33 3.47 -41.54 -0.68
C THR A 33 3.99 -40.26 -1.34
N SER A 34 4.37 -39.26 -0.53
CA SER A 34 5.15 -38.09 -0.94
C SER A 34 6.57 -38.15 -0.36
N LYS A 35 7.57 -37.76 -1.16
CA LYS A 35 8.92 -37.46 -0.65
C LYS A 35 8.97 -35.97 -0.29
N LEU A 36 9.04 -35.70 1.01
CA LEU A 36 9.27 -34.36 1.56
C LEU A 36 10.74 -33.98 1.35
N LEU A 37 10.99 -32.95 0.56
CA LEU A 37 12.28 -32.26 0.51
C LEU A 37 12.10 -30.87 1.13
N SER A 38 12.62 -30.69 2.35
CA SER A 38 12.69 -29.39 3.01
C SER A 38 14.08 -28.78 2.78
N ALA A 39 14.13 -27.60 2.18
CA ALA A 39 15.31 -26.74 2.18
C ALA A 39 14.92 -25.37 2.77
N PRO A 40 15.68 -24.82 3.73
CA PRO A 40 15.34 -23.53 4.32
C PRO A 40 15.99 -22.40 3.51
N LEU A 41 15.16 -21.50 2.96
CA LEU A 41 15.61 -20.19 2.50
C LEU A 41 14.72 -19.12 3.14
N ILE A 42 15.33 -18.38 4.06
CA ILE A 42 15.15 -16.96 4.41
C ILE A 42 13.68 -16.44 4.52
N SER A 43 13.26 -16.31 5.77
CA SER A 43 12.25 -15.38 6.33
C SER A 43 10.81 -15.34 5.79
N SER A 44 10.26 -16.42 5.24
CA SER A 44 8.81 -16.60 5.25
C SER A 44 8.46 -18.03 5.66
N LYS A 45 7.54 -18.19 6.62
CA LYS A 45 6.96 -19.48 7.01
C LYS A 45 6.01 -19.98 5.91
N ALA A 46 6.50 -20.05 4.68
CA ALA A 46 5.78 -20.60 3.55
C ALA A 46 6.23 -22.06 3.39
N GLN A 47 5.32 -23.00 3.61
CA GLN A 47 5.60 -24.40 3.32
C GLN A 47 5.42 -24.62 1.81
N ARG A 48 6.50 -25.01 1.13
CA ARG A 48 6.48 -25.32 -0.30
C ARG A 48 5.94 -26.73 -0.50
N PHE A 49 4.93 -26.86 -1.36
CA PHE A 49 4.44 -28.12 -1.86
C PHE A 49 4.68 -28.15 -3.37
N SER A 50 5.25 -29.23 -3.89
CA SER A 50 5.46 -29.40 -5.33
C SER A 50 4.81 -30.69 -5.80
N TRP A 51 4.15 -30.64 -6.94
CA TRP A 51 3.58 -31.79 -7.62
C TRP A 51 3.87 -31.71 -9.11
N SER A 52 4.25 -32.82 -9.72
CA SER A 52 4.54 -32.90 -11.15
C SER A 52 3.49 -33.78 -11.82
N PHE A 53 2.89 -33.29 -12.90
CA PHE A 53 1.91 -34.02 -13.69
C PHE A 53 2.15 -33.76 -15.18
N GLU A 54 2.30 -34.82 -15.98
CA GLU A 54 2.54 -34.76 -17.44
C GLU A 54 3.66 -33.79 -17.88
N GLY A 55 4.71 -33.65 -17.07
CA GLY A 55 5.85 -32.77 -17.37
C GLY A 55 5.66 -31.30 -16.98
N MET A 56 4.54 -30.92 -16.34
CA MET A 56 4.40 -29.63 -15.66
C MET A 56 4.69 -29.75 -14.16
N ASP A 57 5.53 -28.86 -13.66
CA ASP A 57 5.78 -28.68 -12.23
C ASP A 57 4.86 -27.59 -11.67
N ILE A 58 3.96 -27.98 -10.76
CA ILE A 58 3.11 -27.05 -10.02
C ILE A 58 3.69 -26.87 -8.62
N VAL A 59 3.97 -25.62 -8.25
CA VAL A 59 4.48 -25.26 -6.92
C VAL A 59 3.43 -24.44 -6.17
N TRP A 60 3.02 -24.94 -5.01
CA TRP A 60 2.13 -24.26 -4.09
C TRP A 60 2.91 -23.77 -2.87
N TYR A 61 2.55 -22.61 -2.36
CA TYR A 61 3.06 -22.09 -1.10
C TYR A 61 1.90 -21.99 -0.12
N ARG A 62 1.93 -22.79 0.95
CA ARG A 62 1.04 -22.58 2.09
C ARG A 62 1.70 -21.58 3.01
N HIS A 63 1.16 -20.37 3.05
CA HIS A 63 1.53 -19.41 4.06
C HIS A 63 0.89 -19.85 5.38
N HIS A 64 1.69 -20.09 6.41
CA HIS A 64 1.17 -20.20 7.76
C HIS A 64 0.62 -18.84 8.17
N TYR A 65 -0.71 -18.72 8.23
CA TYR A 65 -1.35 -17.57 8.85
C TYR A 65 -0.94 -17.52 10.32
N ASP A 66 -0.47 -16.36 10.76
CA ASP A 66 -0.39 -16.07 12.18
C ASP A 66 -1.84 -16.06 12.70
N PRO A 67 -2.20 -16.87 13.70
CA PRO A 67 -3.58 -16.90 14.21
C PRO A 67 -3.97 -15.57 14.88
N GLN A 68 -3.01 -14.70 15.20
CA GLN A 68 -3.29 -13.40 15.80
C GLN A 68 -3.53 -12.36 14.71
N PRO A 69 -4.67 -11.65 14.73
CA PRO A 69 -4.91 -10.54 13.81
C PRO A 69 -3.85 -9.46 14.03
N PHE A 70 -3.43 -8.83 12.93
CA PHE A 70 -2.43 -7.78 12.98
C PHE A 70 -3.00 -6.56 13.72
N LYS A 71 -2.23 -6.00 14.65
CA LYS A 71 -2.57 -4.77 15.36
C LYS A 71 -1.58 -3.67 15.02
N VAL A 72 -2.09 -2.46 14.86
CA VAL A 72 -1.24 -1.26 14.73
C VAL A 72 -0.59 -0.98 16.09
N THR A 73 0.73 -0.94 16.12
CA THR A 73 1.54 -0.77 17.34
C THR A 73 2.32 0.54 17.37
N HIS A 74 2.37 1.30 16.27
CA HIS A 74 3.09 2.57 16.24
C HIS A 74 2.41 3.59 17.18
N PRO A 75 3.16 4.35 18.01
CA PRO A 75 2.57 5.34 18.89
C PRO A 75 1.76 6.40 18.14
N THR A 76 0.58 6.72 18.66
CA THR A 76 -0.26 7.81 18.19
C THR A 76 0.22 9.14 18.76
N TRP A 77 0.19 10.21 17.97
CA TRP A 77 0.55 11.57 18.43
C TRP A 77 -0.62 12.55 18.37
N GLU A 78 -1.62 12.29 17.54
CA GLU A 78 -2.88 13.02 17.55
C GLU A 78 -3.89 12.35 18.47
N ARG A 79 -5.01 13.05 18.71
CA ARG A 79 -6.13 12.50 19.46
C ARG A 79 -6.64 11.19 18.85
N LEU A 80 -7.19 10.33 19.71
CA LEU A 80 -7.96 9.17 19.29
C LEU A 80 -9.39 9.61 18.99
N ILE A 81 -9.95 9.13 17.89
CA ILE A 81 -11.32 9.38 17.46
C ILE A 81 -12.00 8.02 17.38
N ASP A 82 -13.03 7.81 18.18
CA ASP A 82 -13.81 6.58 18.11
C ASP A 82 -14.53 6.52 16.76
N GLU A 83 -14.46 5.38 16.07
CA GLU A 83 -15.12 5.21 14.78
C GLU A 83 -16.62 5.54 14.82
N ARG A 84 -17.28 5.32 15.96
CA ARG A 84 -18.69 5.62 16.17
C ARG A 84 -19.00 7.12 16.20
N GLU A 85 -18.00 7.98 16.38
CA GLU A 85 -18.15 9.43 16.29
C GLU A 85 -18.24 9.94 14.84
N ILE A 86 -17.94 9.10 13.85
CA ILE A 86 -17.89 9.50 12.45
C ILE A 86 -19.14 9.03 11.70
N GLU A 87 -19.86 9.99 11.12
CA GLU A 87 -20.92 9.73 10.16
C GLU A 87 -20.30 9.50 8.78
N ILE A 88 -20.32 8.27 8.25
CA ILE A 88 -19.82 7.98 6.89
C ILE A 88 -20.81 8.53 5.85
N THR A 89 -20.32 9.38 4.95
CA THR A 89 -21.12 10.03 3.91
C THR A 89 -20.86 9.46 2.51
N GLU A 90 -19.65 8.94 2.25
CA GLU A 90 -19.27 8.39 0.95
C GLU A 90 -18.23 7.28 1.09
N TRP A 91 -18.38 6.23 0.28
CA TRP A 91 -17.42 5.14 0.12
C TRP A 91 -16.67 5.34 -1.19
N ILE A 92 -15.38 5.66 -1.13
CA ILE A 92 -14.59 5.96 -2.33
C ILE A 92 -13.95 4.67 -2.88
N TYR A 93 -13.12 4.02 -2.05
CA TYR A 93 -12.46 2.73 -2.35
C TYR A 93 -12.28 1.94 -1.05
N ASP A 94 -11.82 0.69 -1.11
CA ASP A 94 -11.74 -0.26 0.02
C ASP A 94 -11.16 0.29 1.34
N MET A 95 -10.21 1.22 1.25
CA MET A 95 -9.55 1.85 2.40
C MET A 95 -9.90 3.32 2.62
N ASN A 96 -10.61 3.96 1.70
CA ASN A 96 -10.84 5.39 1.72
C ASN A 96 -12.32 5.74 1.77
N ARG A 97 -12.71 6.52 2.77
CA ARG A 97 -14.08 6.97 2.99
C ARG A 97 -14.09 8.48 3.25
N ARG A 98 -15.21 9.12 2.96
CA ARG A 98 -15.53 10.44 3.50
C ARG A 98 -16.58 10.31 4.57
N GLY A 99 -16.52 11.23 5.52
CA GLY A 99 -17.51 11.32 6.56
C GLY A 99 -17.58 12.71 7.15
N ARG A 100 -18.35 12.82 8.22
CA ARG A 100 -18.46 14.02 9.03
C ARG A 100 -18.11 13.67 10.47
N TRP A 101 -17.27 14.50 11.08
CA TRP A 101 -16.89 14.40 12.48
C TRP A 101 -16.93 15.80 13.09
N ASN A 102 -17.68 15.98 14.19
CA ASN A 102 -17.91 17.30 14.81
C ASN A 102 -18.28 18.41 13.80
N ASN A 103 -19.28 18.14 12.94
CA ASN A 103 -19.72 19.03 11.86
C ASN A 103 -18.65 19.46 10.85
N THR A 104 -17.51 18.76 10.81
CA THR A 104 -16.44 18.99 9.84
C THR A 104 -16.37 17.80 8.88
N ASP A 105 -16.28 18.06 7.59
CA ASP A 105 -16.05 17.00 6.60
C ASP A 105 -14.63 16.45 6.76
N VAL A 106 -14.49 15.13 6.69
CA VAL A 106 -13.23 14.42 6.91
C VAL A 106 -13.00 13.35 5.87
N GLU A 107 -11.73 13.01 5.65
CA GLU A 107 -11.32 11.85 4.88
C GLU A 107 -10.69 10.80 5.80
N ILE A 108 -11.00 9.52 5.55
CA ILE A 108 -10.71 8.43 6.46
C ILE A 108 -9.90 7.37 5.71
N TRP A 109 -8.70 7.09 6.20
CA TRP A 109 -7.86 5.99 5.74
C TRP A 109 -7.93 4.84 6.75
N TYR A 110 -8.59 3.75 6.38
CA TYR A 110 -9.02 2.69 7.30
C TYR A 110 -8.63 1.30 6.82
N GLY A 111 -8.32 0.40 7.76
CA GLY A 111 -8.08 -1.02 7.50
C GLY A 111 -9.09 -1.92 8.19
N HIS A 112 -9.70 -2.83 7.43
CA HIS A 112 -10.64 -3.85 7.95
C HIS A 112 -10.07 -5.26 8.06
N GLU A 113 -8.85 -5.48 7.56
CA GLU A 113 -8.14 -6.76 7.65
C GLU A 113 -6.65 -6.49 7.82
N ASP A 114 -5.90 -7.54 8.20
CA ASP A 114 -4.46 -7.47 8.50
C ASP A 114 -3.63 -6.75 7.44
N ARG A 115 -3.93 -7.03 6.16
CA ARG A 115 -3.22 -6.41 5.04
C ARG A 115 -3.37 -4.89 5.07
N TYR A 116 -4.59 -4.40 5.28
CA TYR A 116 -4.91 -2.98 5.28
C TYR A 116 -4.46 -2.30 6.57
N LEU A 117 -4.51 -2.99 7.72
CA LEU A 117 -3.96 -2.47 8.97
C LEU A 117 -2.43 -2.30 8.89
N ARG A 118 -1.72 -3.17 8.15
CA ARG A 118 -0.28 -2.95 7.85
C ARG A 118 -0.06 -1.70 7.00
N PHE A 119 -0.97 -1.37 6.10
CA PHE A 119 -0.90 -0.12 5.33
C PHE A 119 -1.19 1.10 6.22
N VAL A 120 -2.17 1.01 7.13
CA VAL A 120 -2.40 2.04 8.16
C VAL A 120 -1.15 2.27 8.99
N GLN A 121 -0.52 1.22 9.54
CA GLN A 121 0.71 1.35 10.30
C GLN A 121 1.83 2.02 9.49
N ARG A 122 2.04 1.61 8.24
CA ARG A 122 3.04 2.24 7.37
C ARG A 122 2.76 3.72 7.17
N THR A 123 1.51 4.09 6.89
CA THR A 123 1.10 5.49 6.75
C THR A 123 1.35 6.28 8.03
N ILE A 124 1.02 5.73 9.21
CA ILE A 124 1.26 6.37 10.51
C ILE A 124 2.77 6.61 10.72
N VAL A 125 3.61 5.60 10.47
CA VAL A 125 5.08 5.73 10.57
C VAL A 125 5.60 6.83 9.64
N SER A 126 5.10 6.87 8.40
CA SER A 126 5.51 7.87 7.40
C SER A 126 5.08 9.29 7.77
N LEU A 127 3.86 9.46 8.28
CA LEU A 127 3.36 10.74 8.78
C LEU A 127 4.17 11.23 9.99
N ASP A 128 4.48 10.34 10.93
CA ASP A 128 5.32 10.68 12.09
C ASP A 128 6.72 11.11 11.64
N ALA A 129 7.31 10.39 10.67
CA ALA A 129 8.62 10.73 10.11
C ALA A 129 8.63 12.12 9.45
N LEU A 130 7.59 12.47 8.67
CA LEU A 130 7.43 13.80 8.08
C LEU A 130 7.26 14.88 9.16
N ARG A 131 6.42 14.62 10.17
CA ARG A 131 6.17 15.53 11.31
C ARG A 131 7.45 15.82 12.08
N GLN A 132 8.23 14.80 12.41
CA GLN A 132 9.50 14.95 13.15
C GLN A 132 10.53 15.80 12.41
N ARG A 133 10.44 15.87 11.07
CA ARG A 133 11.31 16.68 10.19
C ARG A 133 10.70 18.01 9.77
N ASN A 134 9.49 18.32 10.25
CA ASN A 134 8.74 19.52 9.87
C ASN A 134 8.53 19.63 8.33
N LEU A 135 8.28 18.50 7.67
CA LEU A 135 8.01 18.42 6.24
C LEU A 135 6.50 18.44 5.98
N ASP A 136 6.00 19.56 5.48
CA ASP A 136 4.60 19.80 5.16
C ASP A 136 4.22 19.23 3.79
N LEU A 137 4.19 17.89 3.70
CA LEU A 137 3.93 17.12 2.47
C LEU A 137 2.67 16.25 2.56
N HIS A 138 1.81 16.49 3.54
CA HIS A 138 0.58 15.72 3.74
C HIS A 138 -0.58 16.65 4.13
N PHE A 139 -1.80 16.17 3.95
CA PHE A 139 -2.99 16.85 4.48
C PHE A 139 -3.02 16.71 6.00
N LYS A 140 -3.60 17.68 6.69
CA LYS A 140 -3.63 17.71 8.16
C LYS A 140 -4.27 16.44 8.73
N VAL A 141 -3.58 15.81 9.67
CA VAL A 141 -4.12 14.71 10.48
C VAL A 141 -4.98 15.32 11.58
N LEU A 142 -6.23 14.85 11.68
CA LEU A 142 -7.19 15.29 12.69
C LEU A 142 -7.25 14.34 13.88
N GLY A 143 -6.89 13.08 13.68
CA GLY A 143 -6.83 12.06 14.71
C GLY A 143 -6.50 10.67 14.17
N HIS A 144 -6.23 9.75 15.09
CA HIS A 144 -6.14 8.32 14.80
C HIS A 144 -7.50 7.68 15.05
N LEU A 145 -7.99 6.93 14.07
CA LEU A 145 -9.29 6.25 14.16
C LEU A 145 -9.14 5.00 15.02
N VAL A 146 -9.98 4.85 16.05
CA VAL A 146 -9.99 3.69 16.93
C VAL A 146 -11.31 2.94 16.90
N ARG A 147 -11.23 1.62 17.03
CA ARG A 147 -12.37 0.72 17.26
C ARG A 147 -11.97 -0.23 18.38
N ASP A 148 -12.80 -0.34 19.41
CA ASP A 148 -12.55 -1.22 20.56
C ASP A 148 -11.14 -1.03 21.17
N ASP A 149 -10.74 0.23 21.34
CA ASP A 149 -9.41 0.67 21.83
C ASP A 149 -8.22 0.31 20.91
N GLU A 150 -8.46 -0.18 19.69
CA GLU A 150 -7.42 -0.49 18.71
C GLU A 150 -7.40 0.52 17.57
N VAL A 151 -6.19 0.94 17.16
CA VAL A 151 -6.03 1.84 16.00
C VAL A 151 -6.33 1.07 14.72
N VAL A 152 -7.35 1.53 14.00
CA VAL A 152 -7.83 0.94 12.74
C VAL A 152 -7.67 1.89 11.55
N GLY A 153 -7.28 3.14 11.77
CA GLY A 153 -7.13 4.11 10.69
C GLY A 153 -6.62 5.48 11.11
N ILE A 154 -6.72 6.41 10.18
CA ILE A 154 -6.34 7.82 10.32
C ILE A 154 -7.48 8.67 9.79
N VAL A 155 -7.81 9.74 10.51
CA VAL A 155 -8.76 10.78 10.10
C VAL A 155 -7.97 12.01 9.68
N MET A 156 -8.26 12.54 8.50
CA MET A 156 -7.59 13.70 7.94
C MET A 156 -8.60 14.73 7.43
N GLU A 157 -8.13 15.95 7.19
CA GLU A 157 -8.92 16.93 6.44
C GLU A 157 -9.20 16.45 5.00
N PRO A 158 -10.26 16.96 4.35
CA PRO A 158 -10.59 16.60 2.98
C PRO A 158 -9.46 16.96 2.00
N LYS A 159 -9.16 16.04 1.07
CA LYS A 159 -8.12 16.25 0.05
C LYS A 159 -8.54 17.28 -1.00
N GLY A 160 -8.22 18.54 -0.75
CA GLY A 160 -8.37 19.64 -1.70
C GLY A 160 -7.28 19.72 -2.76
N GLY A 161 -7.37 20.72 -3.63
CA GLY A 161 -6.34 21.06 -4.62
C GLY A 161 -6.48 20.38 -5.99
N ARG A 162 -5.56 20.75 -6.89
CA ARG A 162 -5.45 20.16 -8.24
C ARG A 162 -4.34 19.11 -8.29
N TYR A 163 -4.43 18.14 -9.19
CA TYR A 163 -3.31 17.22 -9.41
C TYR A 163 -2.07 17.94 -9.95
N VAL A 164 -0.91 17.37 -9.67
CA VAL A 164 0.38 17.78 -10.26
C VAL A 164 0.32 17.55 -11.77
N GLU A 165 0.73 18.55 -12.54
CA GLU A 165 0.81 18.50 -14.00
C GLU A 165 2.28 18.63 -14.46
N PHE A 166 2.57 18.33 -15.73
CA PHE A 166 3.95 18.40 -16.25
C PHE A 166 4.62 19.78 -16.07
N ARG A 167 3.83 20.85 -16.09
CA ARG A 167 4.33 22.22 -15.83
C ARG A 167 4.89 22.39 -14.41
N ASP A 168 4.47 21.55 -13.46
CA ASP A 168 4.90 21.59 -12.06
C ASP A 168 6.14 20.73 -11.79
N ARG A 169 6.78 20.15 -12.83
CA ARG A 169 7.91 19.22 -12.68
C ARG A 169 9.00 19.71 -11.73
N ALA A 170 9.36 21.00 -11.78
CA ALA A 170 10.37 21.57 -10.90
C ALA A 170 10.01 21.43 -9.41
N LEU A 171 8.73 21.58 -9.07
CA LEU A 171 8.23 21.40 -7.71
C LEU A 171 8.35 19.93 -7.26
N ALA A 172 8.04 18.99 -8.16
CA ALA A 172 8.21 17.57 -7.89
C ALA A 172 9.69 17.17 -7.66
N TYR A 173 10.61 17.65 -8.51
CA TYR A 173 12.06 17.42 -8.33
C TYR A 173 12.55 17.97 -6.98
N ASN A 174 12.11 19.18 -6.61
CA ASN A 174 12.48 19.79 -5.33
C ASN A 174 12.01 18.95 -4.14
N ILE A 175 10.81 18.37 -4.20
CA ILE A 175 10.29 17.50 -3.12
C ILE A 175 11.10 16.23 -2.98
N PHE A 176 11.44 15.58 -4.10
CA PHE A 176 12.29 14.38 -4.08
C PHE A 176 13.67 14.69 -3.48
N GLN A 177 14.24 15.85 -3.85
CA GLN A 177 15.49 16.32 -3.27
C GLN A 177 15.39 16.57 -1.75
N GLU A 178 14.35 17.27 -1.29
CA GLU A 178 14.14 17.54 0.15
C GLU A 178 13.91 16.26 0.93
N LEU A 179 13.09 15.34 0.42
CA LEU A 179 12.90 14.02 1.03
C LEU A 179 14.23 13.28 1.20
N GLN A 180 15.05 13.20 0.13
CA GLN A 180 16.35 12.53 0.21
C GLN A 180 17.28 13.19 1.22
N LYS A 181 17.31 14.53 1.28
CA LYS A 181 18.13 15.29 2.22
C LYS A 181 17.80 14.95 3.67
N ASP A 182 16.54 14.65 3.96
CA ASP A 182 16.07 14.24 5.28
C ASP A 182 16.02 12.69 5.49
N ASN A 183 16.72 11.93 4.63
CA ASN A 183 16.76 10.46 4.62
C ASN A 183 15.39 9.78 4.48
N LEU A 184 14.44 10.46 3.84
CA LEU A 184 13.15 9.90 3.47
C LEU A 184 13.15 9.58 1.97
N LEU A 185 12.81 8.36 1.60
CA LEU A 185 12.76 7.96 0.19
C LEU A 185 11.40 7.37 -0.18
N ILE A 186 11.01 7.59 -1.43
CA ILE A 186 9.83 7.02 -2.05
C ILE A 186 10.25 5.89 -2.99
N GLY A 187 9.55 4.75 -2.96
CA GLY A 187 9.82 3.61 -3.85
C GLY A 187 8.75 3.36 -4.93
N PHE A 188 9.21 2.98 -6.12
CA PHE A 188 8.41 2.46 -7.26
C PHE A 188 8.05 0.96 -7.05
N PRO A 189 6.99 0.37 -7.65
CA PRO A 189 6.13 0.83 -8.75
C PRO A 189 4.80 1.50 -8.40
N GLN A 190 4.49 1.70 -7.13
CA GLN A 190 3.14 2.16 -6.75
C GLN A 190 3.00 3.68 -6.62
N PHE A 191 4.08 4.43 -6.82
CA PHE A 191 4.08 5.89 -6.74
C PHE A 191 3.80 6.50 -8.13
N SER A 192 2.88 7.47 -8.18
CA SER A 192 2.44 8.17 -9.39
C SER A 192 2.11 9.62 -9.04
N PHE A 193 2.34 10.56 -9.97
CA PHE A 193 1.95 11.97 -9.81
C PHE A 193 0.44 12.17 -9.68
N SER A 194 -0.37 11.21 -10.15
CA SER A 194 -1.81 11.19 -9.86
C SER A 194 -2.12 11.13 -8.36
N ASN A 195 -1.14 10.80 -7.52
CA ASN A 195 -1.30 10.69 -6.08
C ASN A 195 -0.63 11.87 -5.34
N MET A 196 -0.37 12.96 -6.06
CA MET A 196 0.15 14.23 -5.54
C MET A 196 -0.81 15.36 -5.92
N LYS A 197 -1.12 16.22 -4.96
CA LYS A 197 -1.99 17.38 -5.17
C LYS A 197 -1.29 18.66 -4.79
N ILE A 198 -1.64 19.75 -5.47
CA ILE A 198 -1.24 21.11 -5.16
C ILE A 198 -2.43 21.85 -4.56
N SER A 199 -2.28 22.29 -3.32
CA SER A 199 -3.20 23.18 -2.61
C SER A 199 -2.39 24.26 -1.90
N ASP A 200 -2.88 25.51 -1.95
CA ASP A 200 -2.22 26.66 -1.31
C ASP A 200 -0.73 26.82 -1.67
N GLY A 201 -0.37 26.47 -2.91
CA GLY A 201 0.99 26.54 -3.44
C GLY A 201 1.94 25.44 -2.94
N LYS A 202 1.46 24.50 -2.12
CA LYS A 202 2.22 23.38 -1.57
C LYS A 202 1.79 22.06 -2.21
N VAL A 203 2.69 21.08 -2.16
CA VAL A 203 2.38 19.73 -2.61
C VAL A 203 2.05 18.84 -1.43
N HIS A 204 0.96 18.11 -1.55
CA HIS A 204 0.54 17.11 -0.58
C HIS A 204 0.49 15.74 -1.25
N PHE A 205 1.07 14.75 -0.60
CA PHE A 205 0.88 13.36 -0.94
C PHE A 205 -0.51 12.90 -0.51
N GLU A 206 -1.18 12.15 -1.39
CA GLU A 206 -2.36 11.42 -0.97
C GLU A 206 -2.00 10.39 0.10
N THR A 207 -2.94 10.11 1.01
CA THR A 207 -2.73 9.17 2.13
C THR A 207 -2.24 7.79 1.69
N ARG A 208 -2.74 7.31 0.56
CA ARG A 208 -2.33 6.03 -0.02
C ARG A 208 -0.84 6.04 -0.39
N THR A 209 -0.30 7.18 -0.77
CA THR A 209 1.08 7.35 -1.19
C THR A 209 2.04 7.31 -0.01
N LEU A 210 1.60 7.85 1.13
CA LEU A 210 2.43 7.94 2.33
C LEU A 210 2.92 6.57 2.80
N GLN A 211 2.15 5.49 2.64
CA GLN A 211 2.59 4.13 2.99
C GLN A 211 3.84 3.64 2.23
N LEU A 212 4.21 4.32 1.13
CA LEU A 212 5.38 4.01 0.30
C LEU A 212 6.62 4.78 0.72
N LEU A 213 6.47 5.80 1.57
CA LEU A 213 7.58 6.55 2.13
C LEU A 213 8.37 5.66 3.09
N ARG A 214 9.69 5.74 3.02
CA ARG A 214 10.64 4.97 3.84
C ARG A 214 11.56 5.94 4.55
N ASP A 215 11.64 5.80 5.86
CA ASP A 215 12.67 6.46 6.66
C ASP A 215 13.91 5.56 6.71
N LEU A 216 15.03 6.07 6.20
CA LEU A 216 16.31 5.37 6.13
C LEU A 216 17.32 5.84 7.19
N SER A 217 16.88 6.60 8.18
CA SER A 217 17.79 7.19 9.20
C SER A 217 18.52 6.14 10.04
N TYR A 218 18.02 4.91 10.07
CA TYR A 218 18.61 3.77 10.77
C TYR A 218 19.16 2.70 9.83
N GLU A 219 19.14 2.92 8.52
CA GLU A 219 19.75 1.99 7.57
C GLU A 219 21.26 2.26 7.52
N HIS A 220 22.04 1.23 7.82
CA HIS A 220 23.50 1.29 7.90
C HIS A 220 24.18 0.51 6.79
N ASP A 221 23.43 -0.33 6.07
CA ASP A 221 23.96 -1.09 4.93
C ASP A 221 24.15 -0.15 3.72
N PRO A 222 25.41 0.10 3.31
CA PRO A 222 25.70 1.03 2.21
C PRO A 222 25.13 0.55 0.87
N GLU A 223 25.02 -0.76 0.64
CA GLU A 223 24.47 -1.30 -0.60
C GLU A 223 22.97 -1.07 -0.67
N ARG A 224 22.26 -1.28 0.45
CA ARG A 224 20.81 -0.99 0.55
C ARG A 224 20.51 0.49 0.43
N LEU A 225 21.33 1.35 1.05
CA LEU A 225 21.20 2.80 0.91
C LEU A 225 21.38 3.23 -0.55
N ALA A 226 22.44 2.76 -1.21
CA ALA A 226 22.71 3.08 -2.61
C ALA A 226 21.58 2.59 -3.53
N HIS A 227 21.12 1.35 -3.33
CA HIS A 227 20.01 0.79 -4.09
C HIS A 227 18.71 1.56 -3.88
N THR A 228 18.36 1.91 -2.65
CA THR A 228 17.10 2.62 -2.35
C THR A 228 17.14 4.07 -2.86
N ARG A 229 18.30 4.75 -2.75
CA ARG A 229 18.51 6.09 -3.34
C ARG A 229 18.39 6.05 -4.86
N LYS A 230 18.96 5.03 -5.50
CA LYS A 230 18.80 4.85 -6.94
C LYS A 230 17.31 4.67 -7.30
N ASN A 231 16.61 3.74 -6.65
CA ASN A 231 15.19 3.48 -6.90
C ASN A 231 14.30 4.72 -6.66
N HIS A 232 14.68 5.58 -5.71
CA HIS A 232 13.99 6.83 -5.47
C HIS A 232 14.01 7.74 -6.69
N TRP A 233 15.17 7.95 -7.30
CA TRP A 233 15.29 8.77 -8.51
C TRP A 233 14.80 8.07 -9.77
N ASP A 234 15.08 6.77 -9.93
CA ASP A 234 14.60 5.96 -11.06
C ASP A 234 13.06 5.94 -11.13
N SER A 235 12.38 6.20 -10.01
CA SER A 235 10.91 6.32 -10.00
C SER A 235 10.40 7.58 -10.69
N LEU A 236 11.22 8.63 -10.80
CA LEU A 236 10.81 9.96 -11.23
C LEU A 236 10.64 10.07 -12.75
N ASP A 237 11.57 9.51 -13.52
CA ASP A 237 11.58 9.63 -14.98
C ASP A 237 10.31 9.05 -15.63
N PRO A 238 9.89 7.79 -15.32
CA PRO A 238 8.68 7.23 -15.92
C PRO A 238 7.43 8.04 -15.59
N MET A 239 7.39 8.68 -14.41
CA MET A 239 6.26 9.52 -14.03
C MET A 239 6.23 10.84 -14.81
N MET A 240 7.40 11.43 -15.08
CA MET A 240 7.49 12.64 -15.91
C MET A 240 7.07 12.37 -17.36
N ASP A 241 7.48 11.23 -17.91
CA ASP A 241 7.08 10.79 -19.26
C ASP A 241 5.56 10.61 -19.37
N ILE A 242 4.92 10.05 -18.34
CA ILE A 242 3.46 9.91 -18.27
C ILE A 242 2.79 11.29 -18.24
N LEU A 243 3.25 12.21 -17.40
CA LEU A 243 2.68 13.56 -17.32
C LEU A 243 2.83 14.33 -18.63
N GLU A 244 3.99 14.23 -19.29
CA GLU A 244 4.22 14.86 -20.59
C GLU A 244 3.28 14.30 -21.65
N SER A 245 3.12 12.97 -21.68
CA SER A 245 2.22 12.29 -22.61
C SER A 245 0.77 12.73 -22.42
N LEU A 246 0.29 12.79 -21.17
CA LEU A 246 -1.06 13.27 -20.85
C LEU A 246 -1.27 14.73 -21.25
N MET A 247 -0.27 15.59 -21.06
CA MET A 247 -0.31 16.98 -21.50
C MET A 247 -0.45 17.08 -23.03
N ARG A 248 0.33 16.29 -23.78
CA ARG A 248 0.26 16.27 -25.26
C ARG A 248 -1.11 15.83 -25.77
N VAL A 249 -1.70 14.78 -25.18
CA VAL A 249 -3.03 14.29 -25.55
C VAL A 249 -4.11 15.35 -25.28
N ARG A 250 -4.06 16.01 -24.11
CA ARG A 250 -5.03 17.07 -23.77
C ARG A 250 -4.95 18.25 -24.76
N ASN A 251 -3.75 18.62 -25.21
CA ASN A 251 -3.57 19.72 -26.16
C ASN A 251 -4.02 19.39 -27.59
N GLN A 252 -4.21 18.11 -27.94
CA GLN A 252 -4.70 17.68 -29.25
C GLN A 252 -6.24 17.59 -29.33
N ASN A 253 -6.93 17.58 -28.18
CA ASN A 253 -8.38 17.50 -28.06
C ASN A 253 -8.91 18.71 -27.26
N PRO A 254 -8.97 19.92 -27.86
CA PRO A 254 -9.43 21.15 -27.22
C PRO A 254 -10.91 21.12 -26.82
#